data_AF-A0A3M1AIG5-F1
#
_entry.id   AF-A0A3M1AIG5-F1
#
_cell.length_a   1.000
_cell.length_b   1.000
_cell.length_c   1.000
_cell.angle_alpha   90.00
_cell.angle_beta   90.00
_cell.angle_gamma   90.00
#
_symmetry.space_group_name_H-M   'P 1'
#
loop_
_entity.id
_entity.type
_entity.pdbx_description
1 polymer ?
#
loop_
_entity_poly.entity_id
_entity_poly.type
_entity_poly.pdbx_seq_one_letter_code
_entity_poly.pdbx_strand_id
1 'polypeptide(L)'
;MAYDPADLRLPPWLLRLFDALVGVRLPVGPNWRLGLTRPGVMYALALLGIWAAAFYSGNNLLYLCGSVLLAISLMALGQGAGLLRRIRLPDSLPELEAGRPRVLRQPVHLPATASAAIDLAWENEAGGFRLLLKRDPEGWRLQGRLRPMRRGVYRAFPLAATEAPLGLFRLERRLHEAVEMLV
;
A
#
# COMPACT_ATOMS: atom_id res chain seq x y z
N MET A 1 25.23 7.78 -2.77
CA MET A 1 24.38 8.38 -3.82
C MET A 1 23.17 7.48 -3.97
N ALA A 2 21.98 7.95 -3.64
CA ALA A 2 20.75 7.18 -3.84
C ALA A 2 20.49 7.09 -5.34
N TYR A 3 20.48 5.87 -5.87
CA TYR A 3 20.08 5.60 -7.25
C TYR A 3 18.62 6.06 -7.41
N ASP A 4 18.39 7.12 -8.18
CA ASP A 4 17.04 7.56 -8.54
C ASP A 4 16.55 6.62 -9.66
N PRO A 5 15.54 5.76 -9.42
CA PRO A 5 15.01 4.88 -10.46
C PRO A 5 14.42 5.65 -11.67
N ALA A 6 14.29 6.97 -11.59
CA ALA A 6 13.95 7.85 -12.71
C ALA A 6 15.08 8.06 -13.74
N ASP A 7 16.33 7.70 -13.44
CA ASP A 7 17.48 7.86 -14.36
C ASP A 7 17.56 6.78 -15.45
N LEU A 8 16.71 5.76 -15.39
CA LEU A 8 16.45 4.89 -16.53
C LEU A 8 15.67 5.71 -17.58
N ARG A 9 16.39 6.23 -18.59
CA ARG A 9 15.82 6.86 -19.79
C ARG A 9 15.02 5.83 -20.60
N LEU A 10 13.88 5.40 -20.07
CA LEU A 10 12.96 4.49 -20.75
C LEU A 10 12.22 5.24 -21.86
N PRO A 11 11.93 4.57 -22.98
CA PRO A 11 11.12 5.17 -24.04
C PRO A 11 9.75 5.62 -23.50
N PRO A 12 9.20 6.76 -23.96
CA PRO A 12 7.92 7.28 -23.48
C PRO A 12 6.74 6.31 -23.65
N TRP A 13 6.77 5.48 -24.71
CA TRP A 13 5.74 4.47 -24.96
C TRP A 13 5.74 3.37 -23.88
N LEU A 14 6.92 3.00 -23.38
CA LEU A 14 7.07 1.96 -22.36
C LEU A 14 6.61 2.47 -21.00
N LEU A 15 6.88 3.74 -20.68
CA LEU A 15 6.36 4.38 -19.47
C LEU A 15 4.84 4.42 -19.45
N ARG A 16 4.19 4.74 -20.59
CA ARG A 16 2.72 4.71 -20.71
C ARG A 16 2.16 3.31 -20.52
N LEU A 17 2.84 2.29 -21.05
CA LEU A 17 2.44 0.90 -20.84
C LEU A 17 2.55 0.52 -19.35
N PHE A 18 3.62 0.91 -18.68
CA PHE A 18 3.78 0.66 -17.24
C PHE A 18 2.71 1.38 -16.43
N ASP A 19 2.39 2.63 -16.75
CA ASP A 19 1.32 3.36 -16.09
C ASP A 19 -0.06 2.71 -16.31
N ALA A 20 -0.32 2.19 -17.51
CA ALA A 20 -1.53 1.43 -17.78
C ALA A 20 -1.61 0.14 -16.94
N LEU A 21 -0.49 -0.59 -16.82
CA LEU A 21 -0.40 -1.82 -16.02
C LEU A 21 -0.52 -1.55 -14.52
N VAL A 22 0.05 -0.45 -14.02
CA VAL A 22 -0.10 0.01 -12.63
C VAL A 22 -1.55 0.37 -12.31
N GLY A 23 -2.30 0.86 -13.32
CA GLY A 23 -3.73 1.14 -13.19
C GLY A 23 -4.59 -0.11 -12.97
N VAL A 24 -4.08 -1.30 -13.32
CA VAL A 24 -4.81 -2.56 -13.14
C VAL A 24 -4.80 -2.96 -11.67
N ARG A 25 -6.01 -2.99 -11.07
CA ARG A 25 -6.21 -3.48 -9.70
C ARG A 25 -7.05 -4.76 -9.73
N LEU A 26 -6.39 -5.88 -9.47
CA LEU A 26 -7.01 -7.20 -9.45
C LEU A 26 -7.80 -7.39 -8.15
N PRO A 27 -9.10 -7.75 -8.21
CA PRO A 27 -9.85 -8.15 -7.03
C PRO A 27 -9.39 -9.56 -6.61
N VAL A 28 -8.69 -9.66 -5.47
CA VAL A 28 -8.20 -10.96 -4.95
C VAL A 28 -9.23 -11.59 -4.01
N GLY A 29 -10.17 -10.80 -3.50
CA GLY A 29 -11.25 -11.27 -2.63
C GLY A 29 -12.25 -10.17 -2.31
N PRO A 30 -13.27 -10.46 -1.48
CA PRO A 30 -14.44 -9.59 -1.29
C PRO A 30 -14.11 -8.19 -0.74
N ASN A 31 -12.91 -7.98 -0.19
CA ASN A 31 -12.45 -6.69 0.34
C ASN A 31 -10.99 -6.39 0.01
N TRP A 32 -10.39 -7.14 -0.92
CA TRP A 32 -8.96 -7.09 -1.20
C TRP A 32 -8.72 -6.74 -2.66
N ARG A 33 -7.84 -5.77 -2.88
CA ARG A 33 -7.36 -5.41 -4.21
C ARG A 33 -5.85 -5.51 -4.22
N LEU A 34 -5.31 -6.08 -5.28
CA LEU A 34 -3.89 -6.17 -5.54
C LEU A 34 -3.58 -5.34 -6.78
N GLY A 35 -2.71 -4.35 -6.62
CA GLY A 35 -2.11 -3.59 -7.71
C GLY A 35 -0.61 -3.84 -7.79
N LEU A 36 -0.02 -3.54 -8.93
CA LEU A 36 1.43 -3.49 -9.10
C LEU A 36 1.90 -2.04 -8.99
N THR A 37 3.06 -1.82 -8.38
CA THR A 37 3.77 -0.54 -8.48
C THR A 37 4.58 -0.50 -9.77
N ARG A 38 5.14 0.67 -10.14
CA ARG A 38 6.04 0.75 -11.31
C ARG A 38 7.24 -0.22 -11.19
N PRO A 39 7.98 -0.26 -10.07
CA PRO A 39 9.00 -1.29 -9.84
C PRO A 39 8.45 -2.72 -9.91
N GLY A 40 7.23 -2.94 -9.41
CA GLY A 40 6.53 -4.23 -9.48
C GLY A 40 6.28 -4.71 -10.91
N VAL A 41 5.85 -3.83 -11.80
CA VAL A 41 5.64 -4.16 -13.22
C VAL A 41 6.96 -4.57 -13.87
N MET A 42 8.04 -3.80 -13.65
CA MET A 42 9.36 -4.14 -14.17
C MET A 42 9.85 -5.50 -13.64
N TYR A 43 9.67 -5.73 -12.33
CA TYR A 43 10.02 -6.99 -11.70
C TYR A 43 9.22 -8.17 -12.27
N ALA A 44 7.91 -8.01 -12.44
CA ALA A 44 7.04 -9.06 -12.99
C ALA A 44 7.44 -9.42 -14.43
N LEU A 45 7.73 -8.42 -15.27
CA LEU A 45 8.21 -8.64 -16.63
C LEU A 45 9.58 -9.34 -16.66
N ALA A 46 10.50 -8.94 -15.79
CA ALA A 46 11.79 -9.61 -15.65
C ALA A 46 11.62 -11.07 -15.19
N LEU A 47 10.74 -11.32 -14.23
CA LEU A 47 10.44 -12.67 -13.73
C LEU A 47 9.82 -13.54 -14.84
N LEU A 48 8.89 -13.00 -15.63
CA LEU A 48 8.35 -13.67 -16.82
C LEU A 48 9.44 -13.99 -17.85
N GLY A 49 10.36 -13.06 -18.08
CA GLY A 49 11.52 -13.29 -18.96
C GLY A 49 12.44 -14.41 -18.47
N ILE A 50 12.71 -14.47 -17.16
CA ILE A 50 13.49 -15.56 -16.54
C ILE A 50 12.79 -16.91 -16.76
N TRP A 51 11.48 -16.97 -16.54
CA TRP A 51 10.71 -18.20 -16.77
C TRP A 51 10.70 -18.60 -18.24
N ALA A 52 10.46 -17.67 -19.17
CA ALA A 52 10.51 -17.95 -20.60
C ALA A 52 11.89 -18.49 -21.02
N ALA A 53 12.97 -17.88 -20.53
CA ALA A 53 14.33 -18.34 -20.78
C ALA A 53 14.61 -19.71 -20.14
N ALA A 54 14.11 -19.97 -18.92
CA ALA A 54 14.21 -21.27 -18.25
C ALA A 54 13.51 -22.38 -19.05
N PHE A 55 12.29 -22.13 -19.51
CA PHE A 55 11.51 -23.08 -20.31
C PHE A 55 12.17 -23.36 -21.66
N TYR A 56 12.66 -22.32 -22.33
CA TYR A 56 13.30 -22.46 -23.64
C TYR A 56 14.66 -23.17 -23.55
N SER A 57 15.50 -22.81 -22.58
CA SER A 57 16.86 -23.35 -22.45
C SER A 57 16.95 -24.66 -21.67
N GLY A 58 15.91 -25.01 -20.89
CA GLY A 58 15.98 -26.12 -19.94
C GLY A 58 16.99 -25.90 -18.80
N ASN A 59 17.41 -24.65 -18.54
CA ASN A 59 18.45 -24.35 -17.56
C ASN A 59 17.92 -24.41 -16.10
N ASN A 60 18.38 -25.41 -15.36
CA ASN A 60 18.04 -25.62 -13.94
C ASN A 60 18.35 -24.42 -13.04
N LEU A 61 19.40 -23.65 -13.34
CA LEU A 61 19.75 -22.46 -12.55
C LEU A 61 18.72 -21.35 -12.73
N LEU A 62 18.16 -21.19 -13.93
CA LEU A 62 17.08 -20.22 -14.17
C LEU A 62 15.78 -20.65 -13.49
N TYR A 63 15.47 -21.96 -13.47
CA TYR A 63 14.35 -22.49 -12.68
C TYR A 63 14.52 -22.21 -11.18
N LEU A 64 15.72 -22.43 -10.65
CA LEU A 64 16.01 -22.12 -9.24
C LEU A 64 15.90 -20.62 -8.98
N CYS A 65 16.46 -19.77 -9.85
CA CYS A 65 16.39 -18.32 -9.72
C CYS A 65 14.95 -17.82 -9.76
N GLY A 66 14.17 -18.24 -10.77
CA GLY A 66 12.77 -17.87 -10.92
C GLY A 66 11.92 -18.33 -9.74
N SER A 67 12.16 -19.54 -9.21
CA SER A 67 11.42 -20.05 -8.05
C SER A 67 11.76 -19.31 -6.75
N VAL A 68 13.03 -18.98 -6.50
CA VAL A 68 13.45 -18.19 -5.32
C VAL A 68 12.86 -16.79 -5.38
N LEU A 69 12.92 -16.11 -6.53
CA LEU A 69 12.34 -14.79 -6.71
C LEU A 69 10.81 -14.81 -6.49
N LEU A 70 10.13 -15.81 -7.05
CA LEU A 70 8.70 -16.00 -6.84
C LEU A 70 8.36 -16.27 -5.37
N ALA A 71 9.14 -17.11 -4.68
CA ALA A 71 8.95 -17.41 -3.26
C ALA A 71 9.11 -16.15 -2.38
N ILE A 72 10.13 -15.33 -2.65
CA ILE A 72 10.33 -14.04 -1.95
C ILE A 72 9.13 -13.11 -2.18
N SER A 73 8.65 -13.03 -3.41
CA SER A 73 7.47 -12.22 -3.75
C SER A 73 6.21 -12.68 -3.02
N LEU A 74 5.96 -13.99 -2.96
CA LEU A 74 4.83 -14.56 -2.23
C LEU A 74 4.95 -14.33 -0.72
N MET A 75 6.15 -14.45 -0.16
CA MET A 75 6.39 -14.17 1.26
C MET A 75 6.16 -12.69 1.57
N ALA A 76 6.60 -11.78 0.71
CA ALA A 76 6.36 -10.34 0.84
C ALA A 76 4.86 -10.00 0.79
N LEU A 77 4.12 -10.61 -0.15
CA LEU A 77 2.66 -10.48 -0.22
C LEU A 77 1.98 -11.01 1.04
N GLY A 78 2.43 -12.17 1.55
CA GLY A 78 1.93 -12.75 2.80
C GLY A 78 2.18 -11.84 4.02
N GLN A 79 3.36 -11.22 4.10
CA GLN A 79 3.67 -10.25 5.15
C GLN A 79 2.82 -8.99 5.04
N GLY A 80 2.66 -8.42 3.84
CA GLY A 80 1.79 -7.27 3.60
C GLY A 80 0.33 -7.57 3.94
N ALA A 81 -0.16 -8.75 3.56
CA ALA A 81 -1.51 -9.21 3.90
C ALA A 81 -1.67 -9.42 5.41
N GLY A 82 -0.68 -10.05 6.06
CA GLY A 82 -0.65 -10.23 7.51
C GLY A 82 -0.66 -8.91 8.27
N LEU A 83 0.09 -7.91 7.78
CA LEU A 83 0.10 -6.56 8.31
C LEU A 83 -1.30 -5.93 8.20
N LEU A 84 -1.89 -5.89 7.00
CA LEU A 84 -3.22 -5.32 6.78
C LEU A 84 -4.33 -6.07 7.55
N ARG A 85 -4.14 -7.36 7.85
CA ARG A 85 -5.07 -8.15 8.67
C ARG A 85 -5.08 -7.75 10.14
N ARG A 86 -3.93 -7.33 10.67
CA ARG A 86 -3.74 -7.00 12.09
C ARG A 86 -3.95 -5.53 12.43
N ILE A 87 -4.24 -4.69 11.45
CA ILE A 87 -4.57 -3.28 11.68
C ILE A 87 -5.86 -3.21 12.49
N ARG A 88 -5.76 -2.53 13.64
CA ARG A 88 -6.91 -1.99 14.38
C ARG A 88 -6.72 -0.49 14.46
N LEU A 89 -7.72 0.26 14.03
CA LEU A 89 -7.72 1.71 14.13
C LEU A 89 -8.30 2.11 15.49
N PRO A 90 -7.97 3.30 16.00
CA PRO A 90 -8.66 3.83 17.17
C PRO A 90 -10.16 4.00 16.87
N ASP A 91 -11.01 3.76 17.88
CA ASP A 91 -12.47 3.81 17.74
C ASP A 91 -12.98 5.22 17.38
N SER A 92 -12.27 6.25 17.85
CA SER A 92 -12.57 7.65 17.54
C SER A 92 -11.32 8.45 17.20
N LEU A 93 -11.47 9.34 16.23
CA LEU A 93 -10.50 10.40 15.94
C LEU A 93 -10.80 11.63 16.82
N PRO A 94 -9.79 12.44 17.18
CA PRO A 94 -9.99 13.62 18.01
C PRO A 94 -10.93 14.62 17.34
N GLU A 95 -11.70 15.35 18.15
CA GLU A 95 -12.62 16.39 17.69
C GLU A 95 -11.92 17.40 16.80
N LEU A 96 -12.53 17.78 15.68
CA LEU A 96 -11.98 18.76 14.74
C LEU A 96 -12.84 20.01 14.74
N GLU A 97 -12.27 21.12 14.29
CA GLU A 97 -13.04 22.32 14.02
C GLU A 97 -13.26 22.47 12.51
N ALA A 98 -14.50 22.73 12.11
CA ALA A 98 -14.83 23.00 10.72
C ALA A 98 -14.00 24.17 10.15
N GLY A 99 -13.43 23.98 8.96
CA GLY A 99 -12.65 24.97 8.23
C GLY A 99 -11.18 25.07 8.64
N ARG A 100 -10.80 24.57 9.83
CA ARG A 100 -9.43 24.64 10.33
C ARG A 100 -8.65 23.35 10.04
N PRO A 101 -7.43 23.45 9.47
CA PRO A 101 -6.58 22.29 9.29
C PRO A 101 -6.01 21.84 10.64
N ARG A 102 -6.19 20.57 10.99
CA ARG A 102 -5.53 19.94 12.15
C ARG A 102 -4.55 18.87 11.66
N VAL A 103 -3.33 18.90 12.21
CA VAL A 103 -2.37 17.82 11.99
C VAL A 103 -2.61 16.77 13.05
N LEU A 104 -2.96 15.56 12.62
CA LEU A 104 -3.09 14.40 13.49
C LEU A 104 -1.72 13.75 13.65
N ARG A 105 -1.33 13.45 14.89
CA ARG A 105 -0.20 12.60 15.26
C ARG A 105 -0.59 11.78 16.48
N GLN A 106 -1.05 10.56 16.27
CA GLN A 106 -1.53 9.70 17.34
C GLN A 106 -0.75 8.38 17.36
N PRO A 107 -0.27 7.92 18.53
CA PRO A 107 0.28 6.57 18.65
C PRO A 107 -0.84 5.55 18.45
N VAL A 108 -0.55 4.50 17.69
CA VAL A 108 -1.46 3.36 17.51
C VAL A 108 -0.72 2.11 17.94
N HIS A 109 -1.41 1.21 18.63
CA HIS A 109 -0.80 -0.06 19.02
C HIS A 109 -1.07 -1.10 17.94
N LEU A 110 -0.05 -1.47 17.18
CA LEU A 110 -0.12 -2.60 16.24
C LEU A 110 0.90 -3.66 16.64
N PRO A 111 0.50 -4.94 16.73
CA PRO A 111 1.38 -6.06 17.07
C PRO A 111 2.30 -6.49 15.91
N ALA A 112 2.60 -5.58 14.98
CA ALA A 112 3.44 -5.84 13.82
C ALA A 112 4.84 -5.26 14.04
N THR A 113 5.88 -6.07 13.81
CA THR A 113 7.30 -5.71 13.94
C THR A 113 7.96 -5.23 12.64
N ALA A 114 7.25 -5.29 11.52
CA ALA A 114 7.75 -4.85 10.23
C ALA A 114 7.80 -3.31 10.11
N SER A 115 8.90 -2.79 9.54
CA SER A 115 8.97 -1.41 9.04
C SER A 115 8.07 -1.30 7.82
N ALA A 116 6.92 -0.66 7.98
CA ALA A 116 5.99 -0.44 6.89
C ALA A 116 5.27 0.90 7.05
N ALA A 117 4.80 1.39 5.91
CA ALA A 117 3.93 2.52 5.79
C ALA A 117 2.59 2.01 5.23
N ILE A 118 1.50 2.40 5.88
CA ILE A 118 0.15 2.06 5.46
C ILE A 118 -0.57 3.37 5.16
N ASP A 119 -0.96 3.54 3.91
CA ASP A 119 -1.85 4.61 3.49
C ASP A 119 -3.27 4.25 3.94
N LEU A 120 -3.92 5.17 4.62
CA LEU A 120 -5.33 5.06 4.98
C LEU A 120 -6.08 6.18 4.27
N ALA A 121 -7.00 5.81 3.39
CA ALA A 121 -7.89 6.73 2.71
C ALA A 121 -9.29 6.61 3.30
N TRP A 122 -9.85 7.74 3.74
CA TRP A 122 -11.26 7.86 4.12
C TRP A 122 -11.97 8.62 3.03
N GLU A 123 -13.13 8.11 2.63
CA GLU A 123 -14.10 8.82 1.80
C GLU A 123 -15.36 9.02 2.67
N ASN A 124 -15.80 10.27 2.78
CA ASN A 124 -17.04 10.64 3.45
C ASN A 124 -17.81 11.67 2.60
N GLU A 125 -19.05 11.96 2.98
CA GLU A 125 -19.92 12.91 2.26
C GLU A 125 -19.44 14.38 2.28
N ALA A 126 -18.52 14.74 3.17
CA ALA A 126 -17.99 16.10 3.31
C ALA A 126 -16.55 16.30 2.77
N GLY A 127 -15.98 15.28 2.14
CA GLY A 127 -14.64 15.28 1.58
C GLY A 127 -13.74 14.19 2.17
N GLY A 128 -13.02 13.48 1.31
CA GLY A 128 -12.07 12.46 1.72
C GLY A 128 -10.79 13.05 2.32
N PHE A 129 -10.17 12.30 3.24
CA PHE A 129 -8.86 12.62 3.80
C PHE A 129 -7.94 11.40 3.79
N ARG A 130 -6.63 11.65 3.80
CA ARG A 130 -5.60 10.61 3.79
C ARG A 130 -4.74 10.73 5.04
N LEU A 131 -4.59 9.63 5.77
CA LEU A 131 -3.64 9.50 6.85
C LEU A 131 -2.62 8.42 6.49
N LEU A 132 -1.43 8.55 7.06
CA LEU A 132 -0.31 7.65 6.92
C LEU A 132 -0.05 7.02 8.29
N LEU A 133 -0.18 5.71 8.37
CA LEU A 133 0.22 4.93 9.53
C LEU A 133 1.64 4.41 9.28
N LYS A 134 2.61 4.99 9.97
CA LYS A 134 4.04 4.68 9.81
C LYS A 134 4.61 4.11 11.11
N ARG A 135 5.50 3.13 10.99
CA ARG A 135 6.32 2.68 12.12
C ARG A 135 7.44 3.70 12.42
N ASP A 136 7.47 4.18 13.66
CA ASP A 136 8.54 4.96 14.28
C ASP A 136 9.34 4.06 15.25
N PRO A 137 10.54 4.45 15.73
CA PRO A 137 11.28 3.69 16.75
C PRO A 137 10.48 3.45 18.04
N GLU A 138 9.61 4.38 18.40
CA GLU A 138 8.76 4.34 19.60
C GLU A 138 7.46 3.52 19.41
N GLY A 139 7.15 3.09 18.19
CA GLY A 139 5.92 2.36 17.86
C GLY A 139 5.24 2.89 16.60
N TRP A 140 3.99 2.49 16.39
CA TRP A 140 3.23 2.93 15.23
C TRP A 140 2.61 4.30 15.47
N ARG A 141 2.68 5.18 14.47
CA ARG A 141 2.15 6.54 14.54
C ARG A 141 1.28 6.82 13.33
N LEU A 142 0.02 7.18 13.60
CA LEU A 142 -0.94 7.65 12.61
C LEU A 142 -0.74 9.15 12.42
N GLN A 143 -0.50 9.57 11.19
CA GLN A 143 -0.15 10.95 10.86
C GLN A 143 -0.91 11.45 9.64
N GLY A 144 -1.29 12.71 9.62
CA GLY A 144 -1.82 13.33 8.42
C GLY A 144 -2.51 14.64 8.72
N ARG A 145 -2.99 15.30 7.66
CA ARG A 145 -3.64 16.60 7.77
C ARG A 145 -5.13 16.44 7.48
N LEU A 146 -5.94 16.79 8.47
CA LEU A 146 -7.39 16.77 8.40
C LEU A 146 -7.88 18.20 8.21
N ARG A 147 -8.84 18.43 7.31
CA ARG A 147 -9.47 19.75 7.14
C ARG A 147 -10.94 19.56 6.75
N PRO A 148 -11.81 19.24 7.73
CA PRO A 148 -13.22 19.08 7.45
C PRO A 148 -13.84 20.44 7.14
N MET A 149 -14.75 20.50 6.16
CA MET A 149 -15.39 21.74 5.72
C MET A 149 -16.74 22.00 6.38
N ARG A 150 -17.38 20.96 6.93
CA ARG A 150 -18.70 21.02 7.56
C ARG A 150 -18.65 20.39 8.94
N ARG A 151 -19.53 20.86 9.84
CA ARG A 151 -19.73 20.27 11.17
C ARG A 151 -20.57 19.01 11.07
N GLY A 152 -20.35 18.06 11.96
CA GLY A 152 -21.12 16.82 12.03
C GLY A 152 -20.31 15.61 12.49
N VAL A 153 -21.01 14.49 12.67
CA VAL A 153 -20.40 13.19 12.95
C VAL A 153 -20.17 12.45 11.63
N TYR A 154 -18.90 12.18 11.33
CA TYR A 154 -18.51 11.44 10.15
C TYR A 154 -18.21 10.00 10.52
N ARG A 155 -18.93 9.08 9.86
CA ARG A 155 -18.60 7.65 9.82
C ARG A 155 -17.98 7.34 8.47
N ALA A 156 -16.78 6.76 8.48
CA ALA A 156 -16.13 6.37 7.25
C ALA A 156 -15.44 5.01 7.41
N PHE A 157 -15.40 4.27 6.30
CA PHE A 157 -14.80 2.94 6.20
C PHE A 157 -13.43 3.07 5.52
N PRO A 158 -12.33 3.04 6.28
CA PRO A 158 -11.02 3.31 5.72
C PRO A 158 -10.61 2.23 4.72
N LEU A 159 -10.04 2.68 3.59
CA LEU A 159 -9.27 1.83 2.70
C LEU A 159 -7.81 1.86 3.16
N ALA A 160 -7.33 0.74 3.68
CA ALA A 160 -5.94 0.56 4.06
C ALA A 160 -5.13 0.01 2.88
N ALA A 161 -4.01 0.63 2.54
CA ALA A 161 -3.13 0.19 1.47
C ALA A 161 -1.68 0.17 1.96
N THR A 162 -0.90 -0.83 1.52
CA THR A 162 0.53 -0.93 1.80
C THR A 162 1.29 -1.37 0.57
N GLU A 163 2.49 -0.83 0.41
CA GLU A 163 3.47 -1.27 -0.60
C GLU A 163 4.62 -2.06 0.03
N ALA A 164 4.67 -2.12 1.36
CA ALA A 164 5.69 -2.84 2.10
C ALA A 164 5.50 -4.37 1.98
N PRO A 165 6.58 -5.17 2.11
CA PRO A 165 7.94 -4.74 2.43
C PRO A 165 8.81 -4.35 1.23
N LEU A 166 8.51 -4.85 0.03
CA LEU A 166 9.41 -4.71 -1.14
C LEU A 166 9.11 -3.50 -2.04
N GLY A 167 7.96 -2.85 -1.90
CA GLY A 167 7.55 -1.77 -2.80
C GLY A 167 7.14 -2.25 -4.19
N LEU A 168 6.94 -3.55 -4.40
CA LEU A 168 6.58 -4.15 -5.71
C LEU A 168 5.07 -4.26 -5.90
N PHE A 169 4.33 -4.49 -4.82
CA PHE A 169 2.90 -4.76 -4.87
C PHE A 169 2.19 -3.75 -3.98
N ARG A 170 1.09 -3.18 -4.47
CA ARG A 170 0.19 -2.36 -3.66
C ARG A 170 -0.98 -3.23 -3.24
N LEU A 171 -0.99 -3.65 -1.98
CA LEU A 171 -2.08 -4.43 -1.42
C LEU A 171 -3.05 -3.49 -0.72
N GLU A 172 -4.33 -3.59 -1.04
CA GLU A 172 -5.39 -2.76 -0.47
C GLU A 172 -6.44 -3.64 0.20
N ARG A 173 -6.91 -3.20 1.36
CA ARG A 173 -7.98 -3.84 2.14
C ARG A 173 -8.98 -2.79 2.59
N ARG A 174 -10.26 -3.01 2.30
CA ARG A 174 -11.35 -2.21 2.89
C ARG A 174 -11.64 -2.68 4.31
N LEU A 175 -11.55 -1.77 5.27
CA LEU A 175 -11.85 -2.07 6.67
C LEU A 175 -13.37 -1.96 6.91
N HIS A 176 -13.90 -2.84 7.77
CA HIS A 176 -15.34 -2.91 8.09
C HIS A 176 -15.69 -2.13 9.35
N GLU A 177 -14.70 -1.85 10.19
CA GLU A 177 -14.88 -1.01 11.37
C GLU A 177 -14.98 0.44 10.92
N ALA A 178 -16.13 1.06 11.20
CA ALA A 178 -16.34 2.47 11.00
C ALA A 178 -15.59 3.22 12.09
N VAL A 179 -14.77 4.19 11.69
CA VAL A 179 -14.15 5.12 12.63
C VAL A 179 -15.01 6.37 12.68
N GLU A 180 -15.36 6.80 13.89
CA GLU A 180 -16.16 8.01 14.11
C GLU A 180 -15.26 9.23 14.30
N MET A 181 -15.66 10.35 13.70
CA MET A 181 -14.97 11.64 13.80
C MET A 181 -15.99 12.75 13.99
N LEU A 182 -15.85 13.50 15.07
CA LEU A 182 -16.72 14.64 15.40
C LEU A 182 -16.07 15.96 14.95
N VAL A 183 -16.85 16.80 14.27
CA VAL A 183 -16.42 18.11 13.73
C VAL A 183 -17.38 19.23 14.13
#